data_AF-A0A9D8QEY4-F1
#
_entry.id   AF-A0A9D8QEY4-F1
#
_cell.length_a   1.000
_cell.length_b   1.000
_cell.length_c   1.000
_cell.angle_alpha   90.00
_cell.angle_beta   90.00
_cell.angle_gamma   90.00
#
_symmetry.space_group_name_H-M   'P 1'
#
loop_
_entity.id
_entity.type
_entity.pdbx_description
1 polymer ?
#
loop_
_entity_poly.entity_id
_entity_poly.type
_entity_poly.pdbx_seq_one_letter_code
_entity_poly.pdbx_strand_id
1 'polypeptide(L)'
;IVNGPIREQLHVNGGTGALSPGNIANAAIGRAMGLIAKNLGGARKALEDMGVLGNPGKYSMVTAENEEAIPEGWDPLHVRQGFARDENCLTVSCPNSYLQIWPYGSDATGIMRAIRSNMVPRWKQFTLLVPPGHAQALADGGWTQDRIASYLYEYGREPASRTPEYWGSVVGALGSRGVPPLDPDDPVPLLRGTESLRVVVVGGPGVFMGLAYGAGTWVTKAIQLPEGWDALVRKYRNFVPNHVRY
;
A
#
# COMPACT_ATOMS: atom_id res chain seq x y z
N ILE A 1 6.14 -3.41 2.77
CA ILE A 1 6.88 -2.68 1.74
C ILE A 1 8.31 -2.58 2.23
N VAL A 2 9.26 -3.06 1.44
CA VAL A 2 10.69 -3.00 1.74
C VAL A 2 11.29 -1.81 1.01
N ASN A 3 12.14 -1.06 1.67
CA ASN A 3 12.79 0.15 1.18
C ASN A 3 14.31 0.11 1.42
N GLY A 4 15.05 0.89 0.64
CA GLY A 4 16.50 1.03 0.71
C GLY A 4 17.27 -0.06 -0.04
N PRO A 5 18.62 -0.03 0.02
CA PRO A 5 19.50 -0.94 -0.74
C PRO A 5 19.26 -2.44 -0.52
N ILE A 6 18.69 -2.83 0.62
CA ILE A 6 18.40 -4.23 0.96
C ILE A 6 17.42 -4.88 -0.02
N ARG A 7 16.57 -4.10 -0.70
CA ARG A 7 15.63 -4.60 -1.73
C ARG A 7 16.37 -5.39 -2.79
N GLU A 8 17.46 -4.82 -3.31
CA GLU A 8 18.31 -5.42 -4.34
C GLU A 8 19.15 -6.57 -3.77
N GLN A 9 19.69 -6.42 -2.56
CA GLN A 9 20.51 -7.45 -1.93
C GLN A 9 19.74 -8.76 -1.66
N LEU A 10 18.44 -8.63 -1.36
CA LEU A 10 17.53 -9.74 -1.10
C LEU A 10 16.72 -10.19 -2.33
N HIS A 11 16.81 -9.48 -3.45
CA HIS A 11 15.95 -9.67 -4.62
C HIS A 11 14.45 -9.57 -4.28
N VAL A 12 14.08 -8.63 -3.40
CA VAL A 12 12.68 -8.31 -3.14
C VAL A 12 12.17 -7.50 -4.32
N ASN A 13 11.27 -8.08 -5.11
CA ASN A 13 10.73 -7.45 -6.29
C ASN A 13 9.79 -6.29 -5.92
N GLY A 14 10.05 -5.12 -6.53
CA GLY A 14 9.15 -3.96 -6.56
C GLY A 14 8.72 -3.56 -7.97
N GLY A 15 9.28 -4.21 -9.00
CA GLY A 15 9.05 -3.94 -10.42
C GLY A 15 7.88 -4.73 -11.02
N THR A 16 7.99 -5.14 -12.29
CA THR A 16 6.94 -5.90 -12.98
C THR A 16 6.49 -7.12 -12.17
N GLY A 17 5.17 -7.28 -11.98
CA GLY A 17 4.62 -8.38 -11.20
C GLY A 17 5.00 -8.36 -9.71
N ALA A 18 5.26 -7.18 -9.12
CA ALA A 18 5.69 -7.02 -7.73
C ALA A 18 4.90 -7.82 -6.69
N LEU A 19 3.58 -7.91 -6.85
CA LEU A 19 2.68 -8.68 -5.98
C LEU A 19 2.24 -10.03 -6.58
N SER A 20 2.79 -10.40 -7.74
CA SER A 20 2.53 -11.68 -8.39
C SER A 20 3.40 -12.79 -7.78
N PRO A 21 2.96 -14.06 -7.87
CA PRO A 21 3.81 -15.19 -7.53
C PRO A 21 5.03 -15.25 -8.47
N GLY A 22 6.11 -15.87 -7.98
CA GLY A 22 7.32 -16.12 -8.77
C GLY A 22 8.59 -15.62 -8.10
N ASN A 23 8.53 -14.52 -7.36
CA ASN A 23 9.69 -13.98 -6.64
C ASN A 23 9.87 -14.68 -5.29
N ILE A 24 10.99 -15.40 -5.14
CA ILE A 24 11.29 -16.20 -3.95
C ILE A 24 11.30 -15.33 -2.69
N ALA A 25 11.94 -14.16 -2.71
CA ALA A 25 12.06 -13.30 -1.54
C ALA A 25 10.70 -12.79 -1.05
N ASN A 26 9.87 -12.23 -1.95
CA ASN A 26 8.52 -11.77 -1.65
C ASN A 26 7.68 -12.90 -1.04
N ALA A 27 7.70 -14.09 -1.68
CA ALA A 27 6.94 -15.25 -1.24
C ALA A 27 7.43 -15.78 0.13
N ALA A 28 8.74 -15.93 0.32
CA ALA A 28 9.34 -16.44 1.55
C ALA A 28 9.08 -15.51 2.74
N ILE A 29 9.30 -14.20 2.58
CA ILE A 29 9.06 -13.21 3.63
C ILE A 29 7.58 -13.16 3.99
N GLY A 30 6.70 -13.08 2.99
CA GLY A 30 5.26 -13.04 3.23
C GLY A 30 4.74 -14.33 3.90
N ARG A 31 5.25 -15.48 3.47
CA ARG A 31 4.91 -16.77 4.07
C ARG A 31 5.42 -16.90 5.50
N ALA A 32 6.66 -16.46 5.77
CA ALA A 32 7.23 -16.44 7.11
C ALA A 32 6.38 -15.59 8.06
N MET A 33 5.98 -14.38 7.62
CA MET A 33 5.10 -13.51 8.41
C MET A 33 3.73 -14.16 8.69
N GLY A 34 3.15 -14.84 7.70
CA GLY A 34 1.90 -15.58 7.91
C GLY A 34 2.03 -16.74 8.91
N LEU A 35 3.19 -17.40 8.95
CA LEU A 35 3.48 -18.44 9.95
C LEU A 35 3.74 -17.86 11.34
N ILE A 36 4.43 -16.72 11.44
CA ILE A 36 4.63 -15.99 12.69
C ILE A 36 3.27 -15.59 13.28
N ALA A 37 2.39 -14.99 12.49
CA ALA A 37 1.06 -14.57 12.93
C ALA A 37 0.21 -15.74 13.46
N LYS A 38 0.33 -16.92 12.84
CA LYS A 38 -0.42 -18.12 13.25
C LYS A 38 0.17 -18.80 14.49
N ASN A 39 1.49 -19.03 14.49
CA ASN A 39 2.13 -19.86 15.50
C ASN A 39 2.52 -19.06 16.75
N LEU A 40 2.97 -17.81 16.57
CA LEU A 40 3.36 -16.94 17.69
C LEU A 40 2.24 -15.98 18.08
N GLY A 41 1.53 -15.43 17.09
CA GLY A 41 0.38 -14.55 17.34
C GLY A 41 -0.91 -15.29 17.69
N GLY A 42 -0.96 -16.63 17.52
CA GLY A 42 -2.11 -17.45 17.87
C GLY A 42 -3.32 -17.29 16.93
N ALA A 43 -3.14 -16.75 15.71
CA ALA A 43 -4.25 -16.51 14.79
C ALA A 43 -4.81 -17.82 14.19
N ARG A 44 -5.84 -18.39 14.80
CA ARG A 44 -6.53 -19.58 14.30
C ARG A 44 -7.76 -19.18 13.50
N LYS A 45 -8.02 -19.93 12.42
CA LYS A 45 -9.19 -19.69 11.56
C LYS A 45 -10.48 -19.87 12.34
N ALA A 46 -11.45 -19.01 12.08
CA ALA A 46 -12.78 -19.02 12.71
C ALA A 46 -12.80 -18.78 14.23
N LEU A 47 -11.67 -18.37 14.82
CA LEU A 47 -11.56 -17.98 16.23
C LEU A 47 -11.00 -16.56 16.33
N GLU A 48 -9.71 -16.39 16.06
CA GLU A 48 -9.07 -15.07 16.01
C GLU A 48 -9.07 -14.49 14.59
N ASP A 49 -8.86 -15.35 13.58
CA ASP A 49 -9.00 -14.98 12.18
C ASP A 49 -10.44 -15.23 11.71
N MET A 50 -11.26 -14.19 11.86
CA MET A 50 -12.68 -14.16 11.49
C MET A 50 -12.92 -13.73 10.03
N GLY A 51 -12.01 -14.07 9.12
CA GLY A 51 -12.18 -13.78 7.69
C GLY A 51 -13.33 -14.58 7.08
N VAL A 52 -14.42 -13.91 6.68
CA VAL A 52 -15.62 -14.53 6.08
C VAL A 52 -15.28 -15.34 4.82
N LEU A 53 -14.57 -14.73 3.87
CA LEU A 53 -14.03 -15.39 2.66
C LEU A 53 -12.53 -15.68 2.77
N GLY A 54 -11.88 -15.20 3.83
CA GLY A 54 -10.43 -15.07 3.92
C GLY A 54 -9.88 -13.87 3.14
N ASN A 55 -8.54 -13.78 3.08
CA ASN A 55 -7.84 -12.73 2.34
C ASN A 55 -6.59 -13.34 1.67
N PRO A 56 -6.50 -13.37 0.33
CA PRO A 56 -5.35 -13.95 -0.39
C PRO A 56 -4.00 -13.31 -0.03
N GLY A 57 -4.00 -12.04 0.36
CA GLY A 57 -2.81 -11.29 0.74
C GLY A 57 -2.09 -11.86 1.98
N LYS A 58 -2.80 -12.62 2.82
CA LYS A 58 -2.22 -13.33 3.98
C LYS A 58 -1.19 -14.39 3.62
N TYR A 59 -1.05 -14.73 2.33
CA TYR A 59 -0.09 -15.73 1.87
C TYR A 59 1.28 -15.13 1.52
N SER A 60 1.32 -14.03 0.75
CA SER A 60 2.59 -13.53 0.19
C SER A 60 2.62 -12.04 -0.19
N MET A 61 1.67 -11.22 0.26
CA MET A 61 1.57 -9.82 -0.18
C MET A 61 2.68 -8.94 0.42
N VAL A 62 3.86 -9.05 -0.20
CA VAL A 62 5.10 -8.33 0.13
C VAL A 62 5.65 -7.79 -1.18
N THR A 63 6.10 -6.55 -1.14
CA THR A 63 6.73 -5.86 -2.27
C THR A 63 7.84 -4.97 -1.76
N ALA A 64 8.83 -4.73 -2.59
CA ALA A 64 9.69 -3.57 -2.48
C ALA A 64 8.99 -2.34 -3.08
N GLU A 65 9.40 -1.15 -2.68
CA GLU A 65 9.16 0.06 -3.49
C GLU A 65 10.14 0.06 -4.68
N ASN A 66 9.69 0.53 -5.84
CA ASN A 66 10.51 0.70 -7.02
C ASN A 66 11.15 2.09 -6.99
N GLU A 67 12.15 2.26 -6.13
CA GLU A 67 12.76 3.57 -5.83
C GLU A 67 13.46 4.19 -7.03
N GLU A 68 13.98 3.35 -7.92
CA GLU A 68 14.68 3.73 -9.16
C GLU A 68 13.72 4.32 -10.20
N ALA A 69 12.41 4.08 -10.04
CA ALA A 69 11.37 4.55 -10.93
C ALA A 69 10.48 5.64 -10.31
N ILE A 70 10.88 6.18 -9.16
CA ILE A 70 10.21 7.32 -8.53
C ILE A 70 10.52 8.59 -9.35
N PRO A 71 9.50 9.35 -9.77
CA PRO A 71 9.71 10.57 -10.55
C PRO A 71 10.35 11.67 -9.71
N GLU A 72 10.91 12.67 -10.38
CA GLU A 72 11.46 13.85 -9.71
C GLU A 72 10.38 14.57 -8.86
N GLY A 73 10.77 15.01 -7.66
CA GLY A 73 9.86 15.66 -6.71
C GLY A 73 9.01 14.70 -5.86
N TRP A 74 9.17 13.39 -6.05
CA TRP A 74 8.61 12.37 -5.15
C TRP A 74 9.72 11.73 -4.32
N ASP A 75 9.33 11.17 -3.17
CA ASP A 75 10.26 10.53 -2.24
C ASP A 75 9.83 9.10 -1.93
N PRO A 76 10.80 8.18 -1.72
CA PRO A 76 10.53 6.86 -1.19
C PRO A 76 9.73 6.92 0.11
N LEU A 77 8.92 5.90 0.35
CA LEU A 77 8.06 5.78 1.51
C LEU A 77 8.83 5.93 2.83
N HIS A 78 10.01 5.31 2.98
CA HIS A 78 10.79 5.42 4.22
C HIS A 78 11.35 6.83 4.45
N VAL A 79 11.81 7.51 3.40
CA VAL A 79 12.24 8.92 3.48
C VAL A 79 11.09 9.80 3.96
N ARG A 80 9.89 9.58 3.42
CA ARG A 80 8.67 10.26 3.86
C ARG A 80 8.23 9.89 5.29
N GLN A 81 8.85 8.90 5.91
CA GLN A 81 8.65 8.55 7.33
C GLN A 81 9.81 9.02 8.22
N GLY A 82 10.74 9.82 7.68
CA GLY A 82 11.83 10.45 8.42
C GLY A 82 13.13 9.64 8.47
N PHE A 83 13.25 8.58 7.66
CA PHE A 83 14.48 7.78 7.56
C PHE A 83 15.40 8.31 6.45
N ALA A 84 16.69 7.96 6.49
CA ALA A 84 17.63 8.38 5.45
C ALA A 84 17.41 7.59 4.14
N ARG A 85 17.78 8.17 2.99
CA ARG A 85 17.54 7.55 1.68
C ARG A 85 18.27 6.21 1.51
N ASP A 86 19.45 6.09 2.09
CA ASP A 86 20.29 4.88 2.10
C ASP A 86 19.94 3.90 3.23
N GLU A 87 18.95 4.23 4.07
CA GLU A 87 18.54 3.38 5.19
C GLU A 87 17.60 2.26 4.75
N ASN A 88 17.87 1.05 5.23
CA ASN A 88 17.02 -0.11 4.97
C ASN A 88 15.82 -0.07 5.89
N CYS A 89 14.61 -0.09 5.33
CA CYS A 89 13.38 0.05 6.10
C CYS A 89 12.33 -0.98 5.70
N LEU A 90 11.50 -1.37 6.68
CA LEU A 90 10.32 -2.19 6.48
C LEU A 90 9.09 -1.42 6.95
N THR A 91 8.15 -1.20 6.04
CA THR A 91 6.80 -0.75 6.37
C THR A 91 5.83 -1.92 6.37
N VAL A 92 5.18 -2.16 7.50
CA VAL A 92 4.12 -3.16 7.66
C VAL A 92 2.77 -2.45 7.75
N SER A 93 1.77 -3.02 7.07
CA SER A 93 0.37 -2.64 7.22
C SER A 93 -0.51 -3.88 7.17
N CYS A 94 -1.72 -3.77 7.71
CA CYS A 94 -2.71 -4.83 7.74
C CYS A 94 -3.96 -4.40 6.97
N PRO A 95 -3.92 -4.32 5.62
CA PRO A 95 -5.08 -3.99 4.84
C PRO A 95 -6.11 -5.13 4.92
N ASN A 96 -7.37 -4.77 5.02
CA ASN A 96 -8.48 -5.72 4.98
C ASN A 96 -8.78 -6.16 3.55
N SER A 97 -8.54 -5.30 2.58
CA SER A 97 -8.89 -5.51 1.17
C SER A 97 -7.80 -4.98 0.26
N TYR A 98 -7.75 -5.57 -0.94
CA TYR A 98 -6.91 -5.16 -2.05
C TYR A 98 -7.77 -5.11 -3.31
N LEU A 99 -7.73 -4.00 -4.02
CA LEU A 99 -8.42 -3.76 -5.28
C LEU A 99 -7.40 -3.38 -6.34
N GLN A 100 -7.44 -4.07 -7.48
CA GLN A 100 -6.71 -3.64 -8.66
C GLN A 100 -7.59 -2.68 -9.46
N ILE A 101 -7.08 -1.50 -9.77
CA ILE A 101 -7.82 -0.39 -10.39
C ILE A 101 -7.30 -0.16 -11.81
N TRP A 102 -8.22 -0.12 -12.77
CA TRP A 102 -7.93 0.39 -14.11
C TRP A 102 -8.12 1.92 -14.08
N PRO A 103 -7.13 2.72 -14.51
CA PRO A 103 -7.29 4.17 -14.64
C PRO A 103 -8.35 4.56 -15.67
N TYR A 104 -8.98 5.72 -15.52
CA TYR A 104 -9.99 6.21 -16.49
C TYR A 104 -9.36 7.08 -17.59
N GLY A 105 -8.04 7.10 -17.64
CA GLY A 105 -7.18 7.80 -18.58
C GLY A 105 -5.74 7.69 -18.11
N SER A 106 -4.77 7.76 -19.03
CA SER A 106 -3.34 7.66 -18.68
C SER A 106 -2.71 8.99 -18.27
N ASP A 107 -3.50 10.06 -18.24
CA ASP A 107 -3.11 11.38 -17.75
C ASP A 107 -3.43 11.55 -16.26
N ALA A 108 -2.89 12.59 -15.64
CA ALA A 108 -3.12 12.88 -14.23
C ALA A 108 -4.62 12.96 -13.88
N THR A 109 -5.44 13.55 -14.75
CA THR A 109 -6.89 13.67 -14.53
C THR A 109 -7.59 12.31 -14.54
N GLY A 110 -7.32 11.45 -15.51
CA GLY A 110 -7.90 10.10 -15.59
C GLY A 110 -7.47 9.20 -14.43
N ILE A 111 -6.20 9.31 -14.02
CA ILE A 111 -5.64 8.60 -12.86
C ILE A 111 -6.32 9.06 -11.57
N MET A 112 -6.37 10.37 -11.30
CA MET A 112 -7.01 10.93 -10.10
C MET A 112 -8.50 10.61 -10.03
N ARG A 113 -9.19 10.63 -11.18
CA ARG A 113 -10.61 10.24 -11.25
C ARG A 113 -10.82 8.77 -10.89
N ALA A 114 -9.96 7.87 -11.38
CA ALA A 114 -10.04 6.45 -11.04
C ALA A 114 -9.74 6.19 -9.57
N ILE A 115 -8.74 6.87 -8.98
CA ILE A 115 -8.44 6.78 -7.55
C ILE A 115 -9.68 7.18 -6.75
N ARG A 116 -10.22 8.39 -6.98
CA ARG A 116 -11.40 8.91 -6.26
C ARG A 116 -12.60 7.98 -6.38
N SER A 117 -12.90 7.48 -7.59
CA SER A 117 -14.10 6.66 -7.82
C SER A 117 -14.06 5.25 -7.23
N ASN A 118 -12.87 4.74 -6.91
CA ASN A 118 -12.69 3.39 -6.36
C ASN A 118 -12.36 3.39 -4.86
N MET A 119 -12.18 4.56 -4.25
CA MET A 119 -12.02 4.67 -2.80
C MET A 119 -13.35 4.38 -2.10
N VAL A 120 -13.29 3.57 -1.05
CA VAL A 120 -14.42 3.27 -0.18
C VAL A 120 -14.23 4.10 1.08
N PRO A 121 -15.07 5.12 1.38
CA PRO A 121 -14.93 5.84 2.64
C PRO A 121 -15.19 4.87 3.79
N ARG A 122 -14.66 5.21 4.98
CA ARG A 122 -14.71 4.49 6.27
C ARG A 122 -13.34 4.10 6.78
N TRP A 123 -12.44 3.73 5.88
CA TRP A 123 -11.19 3.11 6.28
C TRP A 123 -10.22 4.12 6.86
N LYS A 124 -9.43 3.67 7.83
CA LYS A 124 -8.42 4.48 8.48
C LYS A 124 -7.21 4.68 7.56
N GLN A 125 -6.99 3.75 6.64
CA GLN A 125 -5.75 3.66 5.88
C GLN A 125 -5.98 3.19 4.46
N PHE A 126 -5.29 3.85 3.53
CA PHE A 126 -5.20 3.53 2.11
C PHE A 126 -3.74 3.54 1.67
N THR A 127 -3.31 2.45 1.05
CA THR A 127 -2.02 2.35 0.35
C THR A 127 -2.31 2.26 -1.14
N LEU A 128 -2.01 3.33 -1.85
CA LEU A 128 -2.10 3.40 -3.30
C LEU A 128 -0.76 2.96 -3.89
N LEU A 129 -0.78 1.88 -4.65
CA LEU A 129 0.35 1.34 -5.39
C LEU A 129 0.25 1.82 -6.84
N VAL A 130 1.16 2.69 -7.24
CA VAL A 130 1.14 3.38 -8.54
C VAL A 130 2.27 2.83 -9.41
N PRO A 131 1.99 2.35 -10.63
CA PRO A 131 3.04 1.94 -11.55
C PRO A 131 3.86 3.15 -12.03
N PRO A 132 5.14 2.97 -12.41
CA PRO A 132 6.04 4.07 -12.77
C PRO A 132 5.46 5.07 -13.78
N GLY A 133 4.82 4.58 -14.86
CA GLY A 133 4.25 5.46 -15.89
C GLY A 133 3.16 6.40 -15.35
N HIS A 134 2.37 5.95 -14.38
CA HIS A 134 1.34 6.79 -13.75
C HIS A 134 1.93 7.74 -12.72
N ALA A 135 2.96 7.30 -11.99
CA ALA A 135 3.68 8.19 -11.08
C ALA A 135 4.29 9.35 -11.87
N GLN A 136 4.90 9.07 -13.03
CA GLN A 136 5.42 10.09 -13.93
C GLN A 136 4.31 10.99 -14.48
N ALA A 137 3.21 10.44 -15.01
CA ALA A 137 2.10 11.25 -15.52
C ALA A 137 1.47 12.16 -14.46
N LEU A 138 1.42 11.71 -13.21
CA LEU A 138 0.99 12.53 -12.07
C LEU A 138 2.02 13.64 -11.78
N ALA A 139 3.32 13.31 -11.72
CA ALA A 139 4.38 14.29 -11.49
C ALA A 139 4.44 15.37 -12.58
N ASP A 140 4.31 14.99 -13.85
CA ASP A 140 4.24 15.91 -15.00
C ASP A 140 3.02 16.84 -14.91
N GLY A 141 1.91 16.33 -14.33
CA GLY A 141 0.72 17.11 -13.99
C GLY A 141 0.86 17.98 -12.73
N GLY A 142 2.05 18.04 -12.13
CA GLY A 142 2.35 18.80 -10.92
C GLY A 142 1.81 18.18 -9.63
N TRP A 143 1.48 16.89 -9.63
CA TRP A 143 1.02 16.18 -8.45
C TRP A 143 2.20 15.61 -7.66
N THR A 144 2.30 15.99 -6.40
CA THR A 144 3.16 15.32 -5.40
C THR A 144 2.32 14.34 -4.58
N GLN A 145 2.97 13.38 -3.91
CA GLN A 145 2.28 12.43 -3.01
C GLN A 145 1.47 13.18 -1.92
N ASP A 146 2.00 14.28 -1.38
CA ASP A 146 1.28 15.14 -0.42
C ASP A 146 0.09 15.86 -1.05
N ARG A 147 0.27 16.41 -2.25
CA ARG A 147 -0.81 17.10 -2.97
C ARG A 147 -1.96 16.14 -3.29
N ILE A 148 -1.67 14.90 -3.67
CA ILE A 148 -2.68 13.86 -3.90
C ILE A 148 -3.48 13.62 -2.61
N ALA A 149 -2.80 13.41 -1.48
CA ALA A 149 -3.46 13.18 -0.19
C ALA A 149 -4.30 14.39 0.26
N SER A 150 -3.74 15.59 0.20
CA SER A 150 -4.45 16.83 0.55
C SER A 150 -5.66 17.08 -0.35
N TYR A 151 -5.52 16.91 -1.66
CA TYR A 151 -6.63 17.10 -2.60
C TYR A 151 -7.76 16.09 -2.39
N LEU A 152 -7.44 14.81 -2.19
CA LEU A 152 -8.45 13.79 -1.88
C LEU A 152 -9.08 14.01 -0.51
N TYR A 153 -8.34 14.51 0.47
CA TYR A 153 -8.89 14.87 1.76
C TYR A 153 -9.81 16.10 1.70
N GLU A 154 -9.49 17.10 0.89
CA GLU A 154 -10.27 18.33 0.79
C GLU A 154 -11.49 18.18 -0.14
N TYR A 155 -11.29 17.62 -1.34
CA TYR A 155 -12.29 17.57 -2.40
C TYR A 155 -12.88 16.17 -2.62
N GLY A 156 -12.25 15.11 -2.11
CA GLY A 156 -12.77 13.75 -2.17
C GLY A 156 -13.96 13.59 -1.23
N ARG A 157 -15.17 13.84 -1.75
CA ARG A 157 -16.43 13.72 -1.03
C ARG A 157 -17.38 12.76 -1.74
N GLU A 158 -18.25 12.10 -0.98
CA GLU A 158 -19.42 11.39 -1.50
C GLU A 158 -20.66 11.68 -0.64
N PRO A 159 -21.89 11.47 -1.13
CA PRO A 159 -23.09 11.64 -0.32
C PRO A 159 -23.14 10.63 0.83
N ALA A 160 -23.61 11.03 2.01
CA ALA A 160 -23.76 10.15 3.18
C ALA A 160 -24.64 8.91 2.88
N SER A 161 -25.62 9.06 1.98
CA SER A 161 -26.51 8.00 1.48
C SER A 161 -25.80 6.83 0.80
N ARG A 162 -24.54 7.01 0.38
CA ARG A 162 -23.73 5.93 -0.21
C ARG A 162 -23.20 4.94 0.83
N THR A 163 -23.08 5.38 2.09
CA THR A 163 -22.60 4.55 3.21
C THR A 163 -23.38 4.80 4.51
N PRO A 164 -24.72 4.68 4.51
CA PRO A 164 -25.58 5.13 5.60
C PRO A 164 -25.33 4.37 6.91
N GLU A 165 -25.02 3.07 6.86
CA GLU A 165 -24.73 2.28 8.07
C GLU A 165 -23.40 2.67 8.70
N TYR A 166 -22.43 3.12 7.91
CA TYR A 166 -21.16 3.59 8.46
C TYR A 166 -21.36 4.89 9.22
N TRP A 167 -22.01 5.88 8.60
CA TRP A 167 -22.26 7.18 9.22
C TRP A 167 -23.26 7.10 10.38
N GLY A 168 -24.21 6.16 10.33
CA GLY A 168 -25.08 5.84 11.45
C GLY A 168 -24.43 5.00 12.56
N SER A 169 -23.23 4.44 12.36
CA SER A 169 -22.53 3.65 13.38
C SER A 169 -21.77 4.51 14.38
N VAL A 170 -21.49 3.95 15.57
CA VAL A 170 -20.61 4.56 16.59
C VAL A 170 -19.25 4.96 15.99
N VAL A 171 -18.72 4.20 15.03
CA VAL A 171 -17.42 4.50 14.40
C VAL A 171 -17.50 5.74 13.51
N GLY A 172 -18.60 5.90 12.76
CA GLY A 172 -18.88 7.12 12.01
C GLY A 172 -19.07 8.30 12.95
N ALA A 173 -19.96 8.16 13.95
CA ALA A 173 -20.26 9.20 14.93
C ALA A 173 -19.03 9.63 15.78
N LEU A 174 -18.11 8.71 16.09
CA LEU A 174 -16.86 9.03 16.79
C LEU A 174 -15.89 9.84 15.91
N GLY A 175 -15.85 9.56 14.60
CA GLY A 175 -15.12 10.38 13.62
C GLY A 175 -15.79 11.72 13.34
N SER A 176 -17.10 11.79 13.58
CA SER A 176 -17.95 12.96 13.42
C SER A 176 -18.28 13.65 14.75
N ARG A 177 -17.45 13.49 15.81
CA ARG A 177 -17.72 14.10 17.12
C ARG A 177 -17.89 15.62 16.98
N GLY A 178 -19.10 16.11 17.29
CA GLY A 178 -19.46 17.54 17.15
C GLY A 178 -20.09 17.91 15.80
N VAL A 179 -20.30 16.95 14.91
CA VAL A 179 -21.05 17.13 13.65
C VAL A 179 -22.53 16.83 13.92
N PRO A 180 -23.47 17.68 13.44
CA PRO A 180 -24.90 17.38 13.47
C PRO A 180 -25.23 16.04 12.81
N PRO A 181 -26.42 15.47 13.06
CA PRO A 181 -26.94 14.37 12.26
C PRO A 181 -26.82 14.71 10.76
N LEU A 182 -26.27 13.79 9.97
CA LEU A 182 -26.06 13.98 8.54
C LEU A 182 -27.36 13.70 7.77
N ASP A 183 -27.68 14.57 6.82
CA ASP A 183 -28.71 14.32 5.81
C ASP A 183 -28.16 13.38 4.71
N PRO A 184 -29.03 12.63 4.00
CA PRO A 184 -28.58 11.66 2.98
C PRO A 184 -27.70 12.25 1.86
N ASP A 185 -27.86 13.53 1.55
CA ASP A 185 -27.11 14.21 0.50
C ASP A 185 -25.88 14.96 1.03
N ASP A 186 -25.63 14.94 2.35
CA ASP A 186 -24.50 15.63 2.94
C ASP A 186 -23.17 15.08 2.41
N PRO A 187 -22.22 15.95 2.01
CA PRO A 187 -20.94 15.53 1.48
C PRO A 187 -20.02 15.05 2.60
N VAL A 188 -19.73 13.76 2.62
CA VAL A 188 -18.83 13.13 3.58
C VAL A 188 -17.44 12.84 2.99
N PRO A 189 -16.36 12.93 3.78
CA PRO A 189 -14.99 12.75 3.28
C PRO A 189 -14.65 11.29 2.96
N LEU A 190 -13.89 11.09 1.88
CA LEU A 190 -13.31 9.80 1.51
C LEU A 190 -12.12 9.40 2.41
N LEU A 191 -11.35 10.40 2.86
CA LEU A 191 -10.22 10.23 3.77
C LEU A 191 -10.54 10.83 5.14
N ARG A 192 -10.09 10.18 6.22
CA ARG A 192 -10.20 10.75 7.57
C ARG A 192 -9.20 11.88 7.83
N GLY A 193 -8.13 11.93 7.04
CA GLY A 193 -7.04 12.89 7.11
C GLY A 193 -6.02 12.63 6.00
N THR A 194 -5.08 13.53 5.78
CA THR A 194 -4.04 13.37 4.75
C THR A 194 -3.08 12.22 5.09
N GLU A 195 -2.89 11.95 6.39
CA GLU A 195 -2.10 10.83 6.89
C GLU A 195 -2.73 9.46 6.61
N SER A 196 -4.03 9.42 6.27
CA SER A 196 -4.76 8.20 5.93
C SER A 196 -4.42 7.65 4.54
N LEU A 197 -3.60 8.35 3.74
CA LEU A 197 -3.14 7.89 2.43
C LEU A 197 -1.61 7.78 2.37
N ARG A 198 -1.14 6.68 1.79
CA ARG A 198 0.25 6.51 1.35
C ARG A 198 0.24 6.15 -0.13
N VAL A 199 1.02 6.88 -0.91
CA VAL A 199 1.21 6.65 -2.34
C VAL A 199 2.62 6.11 -2.52
N VAL A 200 2.74 4.93 -3.14
CA VAL A 200 3.98 4.16 -3.22
C VAL A 200 4.18 3.71 -4.66
N VAL A 201 5.39 3.90 -5.20
CA VAL A 201 5.70 3.51 -6.58
C VAL A 201 6.04 2.02 -6.60
N VAL A 202 5.20 1.21 -7.25
CA VAL A 202 5.36 -0.24 -7.32
C VAL A 202 4.85 -0.72 -8.67
N GLY A 203 5.52 -1.70 -9.25
CA GLY A 203 5.17 -2.26 -10.55
C GLY A 203 6.19 -1.91 -11.62
N GLY A 204 5.93 -2.42 -12.82
CA GLY A 204 6.68 -2.11 -14.02
C GLY A 204 5.79 -1.44 -15.08
N PRO A 205 6.15 -1.52 -16.37
CA PRO A 205 5.34 -0.99 -17.45
C PRO A 205 3.92 -1.55 -17.42
N GLY A 206 2.92 -0.67 -17.50
CA GLY A 206 1.50 -1.05 -17.44
C GLY A 206 0.65 0.05 -16.82
N VAL A 207 -0.67 -0.15 -16.87
CA VAL A 207 -1.65 0.87 -16.46
C VAL A 207 -2.44 0.51 -15.20
N PHE A 208 -2.38 -0.74 -14.71
CA PHE A 208 -3.16 -1.12 -13.53
C PHE A 208 -2.50 -0.64 -12.24
N MET A 209 -3.30 -0.01 -11.38
CA MET A 209 -2.91 0.42 -10.04
C MET A 209 -3.40 -0.58 -8.99
N GLY A 210 -2.79 -0.56 -7.80
CA GLY A 210 -3.29 -1.29 -6.63
C GLY A 210 -3.80 -0.34 -5.56
N LEU A 211 -4.90 -0.68 -4.89
CA LEU A 211 -5.41 0.02 -3.73
C LEU A 211 -5.63 -0.97 -2.60
N ALA A 212 -4.82 -0.88 -1.56
CA ALA A 212 -4.99 -1.66 -0.34
C ALA A 212 -5.55 -0.76 0.76
N TYR A 213 -6.56 -1.21 1.50
CA TYR A 213 -7.19 -0.40 2.55
C TYR A 213 -7.67 -1.24 3.73
N GLY A 214 -7.76 -0.62 4.91
CA GLY A 214 -8.14 -1.32 6.12
C GLY A 214 -8.19 -0.44 7.38
N ALA A 215 -8.37 -1.10 8.51
CA ALA A 215 -8.45 -0.46 9.83
C ALA A 215 -7.12 -0.45 10.60
N GLY A 216 -6.10 -1.15 10.09
CA GLY A 216 -4.78 -1.24 10.72
C GLY A 216 -4.03 0.09 10.80
N THR A 217 -2.82 0.06 11.33
CA THR A 217 -1.86 1.17 11.25
C THR A 217 -0.63 0.79 10.42
N TRP A 218 0.05 1.77 9.82
CA TRP A 218 1.37 1.56 9.24
C TRP A 218 2.39 1.61 10.36
N VAL A 219 3.37 0.73 10.31
CA VAL A 219 4.55 0.81 11.13
C VAL A 219 5.75 0.72 10.21
N THR A 220 6.57 1.77 10.20
CA THR A 220 7.85 1.80 9.49
C THR A 220 8.98 1.75 10.49
N LYS A 221 9.92 0.83 10.28
CA LYS A 221 11.11 0.67 11.12
C LYS A 221 12.34 0.42 10.26
N ALA A 222 13.47 0.92 10.74
CA ALA A 222 14.78 0.54 10.24
C ALA A 222 15.03 -0.96 10.44
N ILE A 223 15.63 -1.59 9.44
CA ILE A 223 15.99 -3.01 9.45
C ILE A 223 17.36 -3.16 10.12
N GLN A 224 17.41 -3.94 11.19
CA GLN A 224 18.65 -4.34 11.82
C GLN A 224 19.21 -5.56 11.09
N LEU A 225 20.40 -5.42 10.51
CA LEU A 225 21.07 -6.49 9.79
C LEU A 225 21.79 -7.44 10.76
N PRO A 226 21.75 -8.76 10.53
CA PRO A 226 22.52 -9.70 11.32
C PRO A 226 24.03 -9.56 11.04
N GLU A 227 24.85 -10.06 11.97
CA GLU A 227 26.29 -10.17 11.75
C GLU A 227 26.62 -10.97 10.48
N GLY A 228 27.65 -10.54 9.75
CA GLY A 228 28.08 -11.21 8.52
C GLY A 228 27.14 -11.05 7.32
N TRP A 229 26.27 -10.02 7.32
CA TRP A 229 25.32 -9.75 6.24
C TRP A 229 25.95 -9.80 4.83
N ASP A 230 27.09 -9.13 4.61
CA ASP A 230 27.75 -9.11 3.30
C ASP A 230 28.19 -10.49 2.83
N ALA A 231 28.52 -11.40 3.75
CA ALA A 231 28.86 -12.78 3.43
C ALA A 231 27.60 -13.57 3.05
N LEU A 232 26.46 -13.33 3.73
CA LEU A 232 25.17 -13.93 3.37
C LEU A 232 24.71 -13.46 1.99
N VAL A 233 24.78 -12.15 1.71
CA VAL A 233 24.44 -11.59 0.39
C VAL A 233 25.32 -12.22 -0.68
N ARG A 234 26.64 -12.29 -0.48
CA ARG A 234 27.56 -12.95 -1.43
C ARG A 234 27.23 -14.41 -1.67
N LYS A 235 26.88 -15.15 -0.60
CA LYS A 235 26.53 -16.57 -0.67
C LYS A 235 25.22 -16.82 -1.44
N TYR A 236 24.21 -15.99 -1.23
CA TYR A 236 22.86 -16.20 -1.77
C TYR A 236 22.49 -15.32 -2.96
N ARG A 237 23.40 -14.46 -3.45
CA ARG A 237 23.12 -13.52 -4.57
C ARG A 237 22.57 -14.19 -5.82
N ASN A 238 22.90 -15.46 -6.06
CA ASN A 238 22.46 -16.22 -7.24
C ASN A 238 21.20 -17.05 -6.98
N PHE A 239 20.62 -16.97 -5.79
CA PHE A 239 19.39 -17.68 -5.43
C PHE A 239 18.16 -16.92 -5.94
N VAL A 240 17.95 -16.99 -7.24
CA VAL A 240 16.84 -16.36 -7.96
C VAL A 240 15.97 -17.44 -8.63
N PRO A 241 14.68 -17.15 -8.92
CA PRO A 241 13.83 -18.08 -9.65
C PRO A 241 14.44 -18.41 -11.01
N ASN A 242 14.62 -19.69 -11.32
CA ASN A 242 15.04 -20.13 -12.66
C ASN A 242 13.79 -20.50 -13.46
N HIS A 243 13.36 -19.62 -14.36
CA HIS A 243 12.27 -19.89 -15.28
C HIS A 243 12.79 -20.61 -16.52
N VAL A 244 12.10 -21.66 -16.95
CA VAL A 244 12.39 -22.31 -18.23
C VAL A 244 12.15 -21.28 -19.33
N ARG A 245 13.15 -21.09 -20.22
CA ARG A 245 12.97 -20.29 -21.43
C ARG A 245 12.07 -21.08 -22.37
N TYR A 246 10.84 -20.60 -22.56
CA TYR A 246 9.91 -21.10 -23.56
C TYR A 246 9.82 -20.13 -24.74
#